data_AF-A0A7I9ZQ26-F1
#
_entry.id   AF-A0A7I9ZQ26-F1
#
_cell.length_a   1.000
_cell.length_b   1.000
_cell.length_c   1.000
_cell.angle_alpha   90.00
_cell.angle_beta   90.00
_cell.angle_gamma   90.00
#
_symmetry.space_group_name_H-M   'P 1'
#
loop_
_entity.id
_entity.type
_entity.pdbx_description
1 polymer ?
#
loop_
_entity_poly.entity_id
_entity_poly.type
_entity_poly.pdbx_seq_one_letter_code
_entity_poly.pdbx_strand_id
1 'polypeptide(L)'
;MQDATAEGNQITQATEPHPALNHRCPFCHADPGQPCRSHRGRGHALDHPHSRRIRMVHPLPETPRQQALCCTCGQLRTVSKNYSLGPTDENRGGGLFSDPRGWFHTGTLKCSHCGTRTRHALIEHEEDYLRDFAEEYQRYALGGQWNGQYPPDRERLREEYFAQFPRNPFVTHKWWKSAEDQARAAGQKQFPAMCGEMVPLPDSPRPGATPSEGVAPTQMTDPEQTQHENLDVETGLWWTEDGWCINCLRVRHDWLLKENRTQLLTQLLEVSSAVDQMTAADVTALREHLDRIMRVAR
;
A
#
# COMPACT_ATOMS: atom_id res chain seq x y z
N MET A 1 -42.77 42.80 4.24
CA MET A 1 -43.18 41.88 5.32
C MET A 1 -42.42 40.59 5.11
N GLN A 2 -41.43 40.35 5.99
CA GLN A 2 -40.86 39.07 6.48
C GLN A 2 -40.64 37.98 5.41
N ASP A 3 -39.42 37.74 4.91
CA ASP A 3 -38.21 37.18 5.56
C ASP A 3 -38.49 36.01 6.52
N ALA A 4 -38.19 34.79 6.04
CA ALA A 4 -38.09 33.56 6.82
C ALA A 4 -36.63 33.07 6.77
N THR A 5 -35.91 33.26 7.88
CA THR A 5 -34.54 32.77 8.08
C THR A 5 -34.56 31.40 8.73
N ALA A 6 -33.70 30.50 8.21
CA ALA A 6 -33.40 29.19 8.75
C ALA A 6 -32.66 29.29 10.09
N GLU A 7 -33.16 28.58 11.11
CA GLU A 7 -32.49 28.41 12.40
C GLU A 7 -31.53 27.21 12.34
N GLY A 8 -30.24 27.50 12.41
CA GLY A 8 -29.18 26.53 12.61
C GLY A 8 -29.01 26.23 14.10
N ASN A 9 -29.05 24.96 14.44
CA ASN A 9 -28.88 24.43 15.80
C ASN A 9 -27.39 24.51 16.20
N GLN A 10 -26.99 25.54 16.95
CA GLN A 10 -25.66 25.63 17.57
C GLN A 10 -25.69 25.09 19.00
N ILE A 11 -24.97 23.99 19.22
CA ILE A 11 -24.70 23.43 20.54
C ILE A 11 -23.72 24.36 21.25
N THR A 12 -24.19 25.18 22.18
CA THR A 12 -23.37 25.98 23.09
C THR A 12 -22.83 25.10 24.21
N GLN A 13 -21.65 24.52 24.04
CA GLN A 13 -20.86 24.05 25.18
C GLN A 13 -20.17 25.26 25.82
N ALA A 14 -20.73 25.75 26.92
CA ALA A 14 -20.08 26.71 27.79
C ALA A 14 -18.98 26.00 28.58
N THR A 15 -17.78 25.91 28.00
CA THR A 15 -16.57 25.65 28.77
C THR A 15 -16.22 26.91 29.56
N GLU A 16 -16.05 26.77 30.87
CA GLU A 16 -15.59 27.86 31.73
C GLU A 16 -14.33 28.50 31.10
N PRO A 17 -14.25 29.84 31.03
CA PRO A 17 -13.13 30.49 30.37
C PRO A 17 -11.83 30.11 31.07
N HIS A 18 -10.90 29.55 30.30
CA HIS A 18 -9.59 29.15 30.77
C HIS A 18 -8.89 30.33 31.48
N PRO A 19 -8.24 30.16 32.65
CA PRO A 19 -7.74 31.27 33.49
C PRO A 19 -6.89 32.32 32.76
N ALA A 20 -6.17 31.90 31.72
CA ALA A 20 -5.36 32.77 30.86
C ALA A 20 -6.16 33.82 30.04
N LEU A 21 -7.49 33.70 29.98
CA LEU A 21 -8.41 34.61 29.29
C LEU A 21 -9.22 35.49 30.22
N ASN A 22 -9.09 35.31 31.54
CA ASN A 22 -9.80 36.11 32.55
C ASN A 22 -9.19 37.52 32.69
N HIS A 23 -8.06 37.77 32.05
CA HIS A 23 -7.34 39.03 32.13
C HIS A 23 -7.09 39.62 30.73
N ARG A 24 -7.14 40.96 30.67
CA ARG A 24 -6.84 41.75 29.48
C ARG A 24 -5.44 41.37 28.95
N CYS A 25 -5.31 41.20 27.64
CA CYS A 25 -4.03 40.84 27.04
C CYS A 25 -3.01 41.97 27.27
N PRO A 26 -1.84 41.71 27.87
CA PRO A 26 -0.86 42.76 28.15
C PRO A 26 -0.17 43.28 26.87
N PHE A 27 -0.31 42.57 25.74
CA PHE A 27 0.38 42.88 24.50
C PHE A 27 -0.49 43.63 23.47
N CYS A 28 -1.75 43.21 23.27
CA CYS A 28 -2.68 43.85 22.33
C CYS A 28 -3.92 44.44 23.00
N HIS A 29 -4.00 44.38 24.32
CA HIS A 29 -5.09 44.95 25.11
C HIS A 29 -6.49 44.40 24.81
N ALA A 30 -6.57 43.23 24.16
CA ALA A 30 -7.82 42.50 23.98
C ALA A 30 -8.46 42.19 25.34
N ASP A 31 -9.76 42.45 25.45
CA ASP A 31 -10.53 42.26 26.67
C ASP A 31 -10.70 40.78 27.03
N PRO A 32 -11.02 40.46 28.31
CA PRO A 32 -11.28 39.09 28.73
C PRO A 32 -12.27 38.38 27.81
N GLY A 33 -11.96 37.14 27.43
CA GLY A 33 -12.78 36.35 26.50
C GLY A 33 -12.64 36.69 25.00
N GLN A 34 -11.92 37.75 24.61
CA GLN A 34 -11.71 38.10 23.19
C GLN A 34 -10.42 37.49 22.62
N PRO A 35 -10.43 37.00 21.35
CA PRO A 35 -9.23 36.55 20.67
C PRO A 35 -8.30 37.72 20.34
N CYS A 36 -6.99 37.48 20.44
CA CYS A 36 -5.96 38.49 20.22
C CYS A 36 -5.83 38.92 18.75
N ARG A 37 -5.73 40.23 18.48
CA ARG A 37 -5.71 40.81 17.13
C ARG A 37 -4.38 40.73 16.37
N SER A 38 -3.30 40.22 16.96
CA SER A 38 -1.95 40.35 16.38
C SER A 38 -1.59 39.33 15.30
N HIS A 39 -2.41 38.29 15.06
CA HIS A 39 -2.07 37.09 14.27
C HIS A 39 -1.57 37.35 12.83
N ARG A 40 -1.53 38.59 12.34
CA ARG A 40 -1.13 38.93 10.96
C ARG A 40 -0.41 40.29 10.81
N GLY A 41 0.63 40.61 11.59
CA GLY A 41 1.39 41.81 11.21
C GLY A 41 2.55 42.37 12.01
N ARG A 42 3.03 41.77 13.10
CA ARG A 42 4.14 42.39 13.86
C ARG A 42 5.17 41.38 14.36
N GLY A 43 5.88 40.71 13.45
CA GLY A 43 7.11 39.97 13.76
C GLY A 43 6.96 38.75 14.68
N HIS A 44 7.81 37.74 14.44
CA HIS A 44 7.76 36.44 15.12
C HIS A 44 7.80 36.53 16.67
N ALA A 45 8.51 37.53 17.22
CA ALA A 45 8.66 37.71 18.66
C ALA A 45 7.38 38.17 19.37
N LEU A 46 6.52 38.97 18.72
CA LEU A 46 5.23 39.38 19.30
C LEU A 46 4.15 38.37 18.97
N ASP A 47 4.24 37.61 17.88
CA ASP A 47 3.21 36.63 17.51
C ASP A 47 3.23 35.36 18.37
N HIS A 48 4.38 34.96 18.89
CA HIS A 48 4.50 33.72 19.67
C HIS A 48 3.65 33.73 20.96
N PRO A 49 3.66 34.79 21.81
CA PRO A 49 2.76 34.89 22.97
C PRO A 49 1.27 34.91 22.61
N HIS A 50 0.89 35.59 21.52
CA HIS A 50 -0.51 35.72 21.11
C HIS A 50 -1.05 34.41 20.50
N SER A 51 -0.25 33.73 19.68
CA SER A 51 -0.58 32.44 19.10
C SER A 51 -0.80 31.37 20.17
N ARG A 52 0.00 31.42 21.26
CA ARG A 52 -0.16 30.51 22.40
C ARG A 52 -1.47 30.73 23.15
N ARG A 53 -1.89 31.98 23.35
CA ARG A 53 -3.17 32.33 23.98
C ARG A 53 -4.36 31.92 23.09
N ILE A 54 -4.29 32.13 21.78
CA ILE A 54 -5.30 31.67 20.82
C ILE A 54 -5.41 30.14 20.83
N ARG A 55 -4.28 29.41 20.83
CA ARG A 55 -4.26 27.94 20.93
C ARG A 55 -4.86 27.37 22.21
N MET A 56 -4.95 28.16 23.29
CA MET A 56 -5.64 27.76 24.52
C MET A 56 -7.16 27.89 24.42
N VAL A 57 -7.66 28.82 23.60
CA VAL A 57 -9.11 29.05 23.38
C VAL A 57 -9.65 28.13 22.30
N HIS A 58 -8.84 27.98 21.24
CA HIS A 58 -9.10 27.12 20.10
C HIS A 58 -7.96 26.12 20.04
N PRO A 59 -8.00 25.05 20.87
CA PRO A 59 -7.05 23.98 20.73
C PRO A 59 -7.11 23.50 19.29
N LEU A 60 -5.94 23.38 18.67
CA LEU A 60 -5.86 22.71 17.38
C LEU A 60 -6.43 21.29 17.58
N PRO A 61 -7.12 20.74 16.58
CA PRO A 61 -7.46 19.33 16.58
C PRO A 61 -6.21 18.54 16.95
N GLU A 62 -6.36 17.48 17.77
CA GLU A 62 -5.22 16.62 18.08
C GLU A 62 -4.55 16.24 16.77
N THR A 63 -3.23 16.46 16.69
CA THR A 63 -2.52 16.08 15.46
C THR A 63 -2.71 14.58 15.28
N PRO A 64 -3.19 14.12 14.12
CA PRO A 64 -3.38 12.71 13.88
C PRO A 64 -2.08 11.99 14.19
N ARG A 65 -2.18 10.91 14.96
CA ARG A 65 -1.03 10.07 15.29
C ARG A 65 -0.87 9.01 14.22
N GLN A 66 0.37 8.79 13.83
CA GLN A 66 0.77 7.77 12.89
C GLN A 66 1.51 6.68 13.65
N GLN A 67 1.36 5.44 13.22
CA GLN A 67 2.15 4.33 13.75
C GLN A 67 3.52 4.30 13.06
N ALA A 68 4.54 3.86 13.79
CA ALA A 68 5.87 3.68 13.25
C ALA A 68 6.50 2.40 13.83
N LEU A 69 6.99 1.54 12.95
CA LEU A 69 7.61 0.27 13.29
C LEU A 69 9.13 0.40 13.22
N CYS A 70 9.84 0.05 14.29
CA CYS A 70 11.30 0.04 14.28
C CYS A 70 11.82 -1.08 13.36
N CYS A 71 12.60 -0.74 12.32
CA CYS A 71 13.13 -1.72 11.37
C CYS A 71 14.21 -2.63 11.97
N THR A 72 14.73 -2.31 13.16
CA THR A 72 15.77 -3.11 13.84
C THR A 72 15.19 -4.13 14.82
N CYS A 73 14.19 -3.75 15.61
CA CYS A 73 13.65 -4.60 16.68
C CYS A 73 12.16 -4.92 16.54
N GLY A 74 11.48 -4.39 15.52
CA GLY A 74 10.05 -4.61 15.32
C GLY A 74 9.14 -3.90 16.34
N GLN A 75 9.69 -3.07 17.24
CA GLN A 75 8.86 -2.36 18.21
C GLN A 75 7.98 -1.33 17.50
N LEU A 76 6.66 -1.44 17.72
CA LEU A 76 5.70 -0.45 17.27
C LEU A 76 5.63 0.73 18.26
N ARG A 77 5.52 1.94 17.72
CA ARG A 77 5.30 3.17 18.47
C ARG A 77 4.35 4.10 17.71
N THR A 78 3.92 5.16 18.37
CA THR A 78 3.21 6.27 17.71
C THR A 78 4.10 7.51 17.60
N VAL A 79 3.85 8.28 16.56
CA VAL A 79 4.50 9.56 16.25
C VAL A 79 3.44 10.54 15.74
N SER A 80 3.66 11.85 15.89
CA SER A 80 2.79 12.84 15.26
C SER A 80 2.94 12.75 13.74
N LYS A 81 1.85 12.76 12.97
CA LYS A 81 1.90 12.81 11.49
C LYS A 81 2.62 14.06 10.97
N ASN A 82 2.63 15.14 11.77
CA ASN A 82 3.34 16.38 11.45
C ASN A 82 4.80 16.38 11.92
N TYR A 83 5.32 15.24 12.37
CA TYR A 83 6.72 15.16 12.77
C TYR A 83 7.62 15.36 11.56
N SER A 84 8.32 16.50 11.54
CA SER A 84 9.21 16.86 10.43
C SER A 84 10.48 16.02 10.50
N LEU A 85 10.58 15.02 9.62
CA LEU A 85 11.85 14.39 9.29
C LEU A 85 12.69 15.39 8.48
N GLY A 86 13.91 15.65 8.93
CA GLY A 86 14.80 16.61 8.29
C GLY A 86 15.04 16.27 6.81
N PRO A 87 15.29 17.26 5.94
CA PRO A 87 15.59 17.01 4.54
C PRO A 87 16.87 16.17 4.34
N THR A 88 17.79 16.22 5.32
CA THR A 88 19.06 15.50 5.35
C THR A 88 18.99 14.15 6.07
N ASP A 89 17.80 13.66 6.42
CA ASP A 89 17.65 12.34 7.03
C ASP A 89 17.89 11.25 5.97
N GLU A 90 19.02 10.55 6.08
CA GLU A 90 19.42 9.47 5.16
C GLU A 90 18.44 8.29 5.17
N ASN A 91 17.71 8.09 6.29
CA ASN A 91 16.71 7.03 6.41
C ASN A 91 15.33 7.47 5.91
N ARG A 92 15.20 8.68 5.36
CA ARG A 92 13.93 9.20 4.85
C ARG A 92 13.63 8.60 3.48
N GLY A 93 12.61 7.76 3.41
CA GLY A 93 12.05 7.30 2.14
C GLY A 93 10.82 8.10 1.72
N GLY A 94 10.66 8.29 0.41
CA GLY A 94 9.70 9.23 -0.17
C GLY A 94 8.34 8.66 -0.53
N GLY A 95 8.13 7.33 -0.41
CA GLY A 95 6.89 6.70 -0.86
C GLY A 95 6.82 6.45 -2.37
N LEU A 96 7.90 6.73 -3.10
CA LEU A 96 7.96 6.66 -4.56
C LEU A 96 9.22 5.94 -5.01
N PHE A 97 9.13 5.14 -6.07
CA PHE A 97 10.27 4.42 -6.64
C PHE A 97 11.39 5.33 -7.15
N SER A 98 11.04 6.56 -7.55
CA SER A 98 12.01 7.56 -7.98
C SER A 98 12.75 8.25 -6.82
N ASP A 99 12.39 8.00 -5.55
CA ASP A 99 13.17 8.54 -4.43
C ASP A 99 14.45 7.71 -4.27
N PRO A 100 15.65 8.31 -4.43
CA PRO A 100 16.92 7.60 -4.33
C PRO A 100 17.18 6.99 -2.94
N ARG A 101 16.43 7.40 -1.91
CA ARG A 101 16.53 6.88 -0.54
C ARG A 101 15.58 5.71 -0.26
N GLY A 102 14.84 5.30 -1.28
CA GLY A 102 13.95 4.15 -1.23
C GLY A 102 12.47 4.54 -1.22
N TRP A 103 11.69 3.61 -1.74
CA TRP A 103 10.27 3.77 -2.00
C TRP A 103 9.36 3.58 -0.78
N PHE A 104 9.87 3.00 0.32
CA PHE A 104 9.09 2.84 1.56
C PHE A 104 9.06 4.14 2.37
N HIS A 105 7.89 4.53 2.88
CA HIS A 105 7.75 5.62 3.83
C HIS A 105 8.54 5.30 5.12
N THR A 106 9.73 5.89 5.24
CA THR A 106 10.66 5.60 6.34
C THR A 106 11.26 6.88 6.88
N GLY A 107 11.80 6.82 8.09
CA GLY A 107 12.54 7.93 8.70
C GLY A 107 13.28 7.56 9.97
N THR A 108 14.13 8.47 10.45
CA THR A 108 14.89 8.28 11.70
C THR A 108 14.06 8.71 12.91
N LEU A 109 13.75 7.75 13.79
CA LEU A 109 13.09 8.00 15.08
C LEU A 109 13.90 7.35 16.22
N LYS A 110 13.78 7.90 17.44
CA LYS A 110 14.33 7.25 18.64
C LYS A 110 13.49 6.02 18.97
N CYS A 111 14.07 4.84 19.03
CA CYS A 111 13.37 3.65 19.52
C CYS A 111 13.52 3.57 21.05
N SER A 112 12.40 3.42 21.77
CA SER A 112 12.44 3.24 23.23
C SER A 112 13.03 1.89 23.63
N HIS A 113 12.89 0.86 22.78
CA HIS A 113 13.42 -0.47 23.04
C HIS A 113 14.93 -0.56 22.72
N CYS A 114 15.36 -0.05 21.56
CA CYS A 114 16.79 -0.02 21.20
C CYS A 114 17.58 1.04 21.98
N GLY A 115 16.91 2.03 22.57
CA GLY A 115 17.54 3.17 23.25
C GLY A 115 18.20 4.20 22.33
N THR A 116 18.34 3.90 21.04
CA THR A 116 19.04 4.72 20.04
C THR A 116 18.11 5.22 18.92
N ARG A 117 18.62 6.11 18.06
CA ARG A 117 17.92 6.52 16.84
C ARG A 117 18.12 5.46 15.77
N THR A 118 17.02 4.94 15.22
CA THR A 118 17.02 3.88 14.20
C THR A 118 16.05 4.21 13.08
N ARG A 119 16.18 3.50 11.95
CA ARG A 119 15.20 3.57 10.86
C ARG A 119 13.87 2.97 11.30
N HIS A 120 12.79 3.66 11.00
CA HIS A 120 11.43 3.20 11.24
C HIS A 120 10.62 3.26 9.94
N ALA A 121 9.76 2.25 9.73
CA ALA A 121 8.71 2.29 8.73
C ALA A 121 7.53 3.08 9.28
N LEU A 122 7.11 4.11 8.57
CA LEU A 122 5.94 4.92 8.90
C LEU A 122 4.71 4.23 8.30
N ILE A 123 3.74 3.91 9.15
CA ILE A 123 2.54 3.18 8.76
C ILE A 123 1.42 4.21 8.64
N GLU A 124 0.98 4.45 7.40
CA GLU A 124 -0.12 5.37 7.12
C GLU A 124 -1.45 4.88 7.72
N HIS A 125 -2.34 5.82 8.03
CA HIS A 125 -3.62 5.51 8.66
C HIS A 125 -4.53 4.73 7.71
N GLU A 126 -5.48 3.96 8.25
CA GLU A 126 -6.34 3.07 7.47
C GLU A 126 -7.20 3.79 6.41
N GLU A 127 -7.53 5.05 6.68
CA GLU A 127 -8.34 5.92 5.83
C GLU A 127 -7.49 6.78 4.88
N ASP A 128 -6.16 6.70 4.99
CA ASP A 128 -5.28 7.47 4.12
C ASP A 128 -5.22 6.82 2.72
N TYR A 129 -5.34 7.63 1.68
CA TYR A 129 -5.20 7.15 0.30
C TYR A 129 -3.78 6.64 0.02
N LEU A 130 -2.80 7.03 0.83
CA LEU A 130 -1.42 6.57 0.74
C LEU A 130 -1.15 5.24 1.46
N ARG A 131 -2.14 4.66 2.17
CA ARG A 131 -1.98 3.47 3.04
C ARG A 131 -1.19 2.34 2.40
N ASP A 132 -1.64 1.91 1.22
CA ASP A 132 -1.10 0.77 0.49
C ASP A 132 -0.43 1.22 -0.81
N PHE A 133 0.02 2.48 -0.87
CA PHE A 133 0.52 3.07 -2.10
C PHE A 133 1.78 2.36 -2.59
N ALA A 134 2.70 2.03 -1.66
CA ALA A 134 3.85 1.20 -1.97
C ALA A 134 3.40 -0.15 -2.53
N GLU A 135 2.54 -0.88 -1.83
CA GLU A 135 2.04 -2.18 -2.25
C GLU A 135 1.37 -2.13 -3.64
N GLU A 136 0.62 -1.07 -3.95
CA GLU A 136 0.01 -0.84 -5.26
C GLU A 136 1.07 -0.66 -6.35
N TYR A 137 2.07 0.18 -6.10
CA TYR A 137 3.19 0.42 -7.00
C TYR A 137 3.99 -0.86 -7.29
N GLN A 138 4.31 -1.65 -6.26
CA GLN A 138 4.97 -2.94 -6.44
C GLN A 138 4.09 -3.94 -7.18
N ARG A 139 2.79 -4.04 -6.85
CA ARG A 139 1.86 -4.90 -7.57
C ARG A 139 1.85 -4.55 -9.05
N TYR A 140 1.73 -3.27 -9.37
CA TYR A 140 1.67 -2.78 -10.74
C TYR A 140 2.95 -3.04 -11.53
N ALA A 141 4.12 -2.70 -10.97
CA ALA A 141 5.44 -2.96 -11.57
C ALA A 141 5.64 -4.45 -11.94
N LEU A 142 5.18 -5.33 -11.05
CA LEU A 142 5.35 -6.78 -11.14
C LEU A 142 4.29 -7.54 -11.96
N GLY A 143 3.31 -6.88 -12.57
CA GLY A 143 2.31 -7.60 -13.39
C GLY A 143 0.83 -7.34 -13.02
N GLY A 144 0.55 -6.73 -11.87
CA GLY A 144 -0.80 -6.39 -11.41
C GLY A 144 -1.46 -5.22 -12.15
N GLN A 145 -2.74 -4.98 -11.86
CA GLN A 145 -3.49 -3.84 -12.35
C GLN A 145 -3.26 -2.60 -11.46
N TRP A 146 -3.40 -1.42 -12.05
CA TRP A 146 -3.41 -0.14 -11.35
C TRP A 146 -4.84 0.24 -11.01
N ASN A 147 -5.11 0.69 -9.77
CA ASN A 147 -6.47 1.03 -9.34
C ASN A 147 -6.80 2.52 -9.56
N GLY A 148 -5.78 3.36 -9.77
CA GLY A 148 -5.96 4.80 -10.01
C GLY A 148 -6.35 5.16 -11.45
N GLN A 149 -6.85 6.39 -11.63
CA GLN A 149 -7.24 6.91 -12.95
C GLN A 149 -6.04 7.09 -13.90
N TYR A 150 -4.87 7.43 -13.36
CA TYR A 150 -3.67 7.74 -14.12
C TYR A 150 -2.58 6.73 -13.77
N PRO A 151 -2.41 5.66 -14.58
CA PRO A 151 -1.35 4.70 -14.35
C PRO A 151 0.01 5.33 -14.65
N PRO A 152 1.02 5.13 -13.78
CA PRO A 152 2.40 5.49 -14.09
C PRO A 152 2.96 4.62 -15.22
N ASP A 153 4.07 5.07 -15.81
CA ASP A 153 4.86 4.26 -16.76
C ASP A 153 5.33 2.97 -16.08
N ARG A 154 4.86 1.83 -16.59
CA ARG A 154 5.04 0.54 -15.95
C ARG A 154 6.45 0.00 -16.12
N GLU A 155 7.00 0.15 -17.31
CA GLU A 155 8.33 -0.33 -17.67
C GLU A 155 9.38 0.41 -16.83
N ARG A 156 9.28 1.74 -16.74
CA ARG A 156 10.14 2.54 -15.86
C ARG A 156 10.05 2.08 -14.40
N LEU A 157 8.83 1.90 -13.88
CA LEU A 157 8.64 1.47 -12.50
C LEU A 157 9.19 0.07 -12.22
N ARG A 158 9.11 -0.82 -13.21
CA ARG A 158 9.67 -2.16 -13.12
C ARG A 158 11.19 -2.13 -13.04
N GLU A 159 11.84 -1.33 -13.88
CA GLU A 159 13.29 -1.10 -13.83
C GLU A 159 13.71 -0.55 -12.47
N GLU A 160 13.00 0.49 -11.98
CA GLU A 160 13.27 1.08 -10.66
C GLU A 160 13.05 0.08 -9.52
N TYR A 161 12.00 -0.75 -9.58
CA TYR A 161 11.73 -1.80 -8.58
C TYR A 161 12.86 -2.85 -8.55
N PHE A 162 13.29 -3.34 -9.71
CA PHE A 162 14.33 -4.37 -9.78
C PHE A 162 15.73 -3.85 -9.45
N ALA A 163 15.98 -2.55 -9.60
CA ALA A 163 17.26 -1.93 -9.22
C ALA A 163 17.45 -1.82 -7.70
N GLN A 164 16.38 -1.87 -6.89
CA GLN A 164 16.46 -1.56 -5.46
C GLN A 164 16.88 -2.72 -4.57
N PHE A 165 16.64 -3.97 -4.97
CA PHE A 165 16.93 -5.13 -4.12
C PHE A 165 17.63 -6.24 -4.90
N PRO A 166 18.72 -6.80 -4.35
CA PRO A 166 19.27 -8.04 -4.88
C PRO A 166 18.19 -9.11 -4.79
N ARG A 167 18.05 -9.89 -5.86
CA ARG A 167 17.05 -10.95 -5.96
C ARG A 167 17.73 -12.29 -6.01
N ASN A 168 17.05 -13.29 -5.46
CA ASN A 168 17.50 -14.66 -5.55
C ASN A 168 17.66 -15.04 -7.04
N PRO A 169 18.89 -15.23 -7.55
CA PRO A 169 19.12 -15.56 -8.96
C PRO A 169 18.82 -17.05 -9.27
N PHE A 170 18.60 -17.86 -8.24
CA PHE A 170 18.42 -19.31 -8.34
C PHE A 170 16.94 -19.73 -8.45
N VAL A 171 15.98 -18.80 -8.35
CA VAL A 171 14.56 -19.16 -8.46
C VAL A 171 14.14 -19.46 -9.91
N THR A 172 13.23 -20.41 -10.05
CA THR A 172 12.60 -20.73 -11.34
C THR A 172 11.48 -19.74 -11.66
N HIS A 173 11.61 -19.07 -12.80
CA HIS A 173 10.58 -18.18 -13.33
C HIS A 173 9.53 -18.91 -14.16
N LYS A 174 8.28 -18.44 -14.07
CA LYS A 174 7.22 -18.78 -15.03
C LYS A 174 7.06 -17.63 -16.02
N TRP A 175 6.77 -17.95 -17.26
CA TRP A 175 6.53 -17.00 -18.34
C TRP A 175 5.35 -17.43 -19.22
N TRP A 176 4.83 -16.47 -19.98
CA TRP A 176 3.81 -16.75 -20.99
C TRP A 176 4.46 -17.33 -22.24
N LYS A 177 3.88 -18.40 -22.80
CA LYS A 177 4.41 -19.00 -24.04
C LYS A 177 4.39 -18.03 -25.22
N SER A 178 3.37 -17.20 -25.31
CA SER A 178 3.30 -16.12 -26.28
C SER A 178 4.49 -15.16 -26.21
N ALA A 179 5.01 -14.85 -25.02
CA ALA A 179 6.18 -13.99 -24.86
C ALA A 179 7.47 -14.67 -25.34
N GLU A 180 7.62 -15.97 -25.05
CA GLU A 180 8.74 -16.78 -25.58
C GLU A 180 8.70 -16.86 -27.11
N ASP A 181 7.53 -17.14 -27.68
CA ASP A 181 7.33 -17.27 -29.13
C ASP A 181 7.59 -15.94 -29.85
N GLN A 182 7.11 -14.83 -29.28
CA GLN A 182 7.38 -13.48 -29.79
C GLN A 182 8.87 -13.14 -29.76
N ALA A 183 9.56 -13.41 -28.65
CA ALA A 183 10.98 -13.17 -28.53
C ALA A 183 11.79 -14.00 -29.52
N ARG A 184 11.42 -15.28 -29.70
CA ARG A 184 12.03 -16.18 -30.68
C ARG A 184 11.81 -15.69 -32.11
N ALA A 185 10.60 -15.29 -32.45
CA ALA A 185 10.27 -14.72 -33.77
C ALA A 185 11.03 -13.41 -34.03
N ALA A 186 11.24 -12.59 -33.00
CA ALA A 186 11.99 -11.34 -33.07
C ALA A 186 13.53 -11.53 -32.99
N GLY A 187 14.03 -12.76 -32.84
CA GLY A 187 15.47 -13.04 -32.69
C GLY A 187 16.09 -12.48 -31.40
N GLN A 188 15.27 -12.26 -30.37
CA GLN A 188 15.73 -11.75 -29.07
C GLN A 188 16.40 -12.87 -28.25
N LYS A 189 17.38 -12.50 -27.42
CA LYS A 189 18.09 -13.44 -26.53
C LYS A 189 17.48 -13.55 -25.14
N GLN A 190 16.59 -12.63 -24.80
CA GLN A 190 15.94 -12.54 -23.50
C GLN A 190 14.51 -12.06 -23.70
N PHE A 191 13.65 -12.39 -22.74
CA PHE A 191 12.24 -12.03 -22.77
C PHE A 191 11.69 -11.95 -21.34
N PRO A 192 10.59 -11.22 -21.10
CA PRO A 192 10.08 -11.03 -19.76
C PRO A 192 9.33 -12.28 -19.24
N ALA A 193 9.65 -12.68 -18.02
CA ALA A 193 8.86 -13.60 -17.21
C ALA A 193 7.53 -12.98 -16.78
N MET A 194 6.63 -13.77 -16.18
CA MET A 194 5.33 -13.29 -15.65
C MET A 194 5.49 -12.16 -14.64
N CYS A 195 6.56 -12.19 -13.83
CA CYS A 195 6.88 -11.13 -12.88
C CYS A 195 7.52 -9.89 -13.51
N GLY A 196 7.82 -9.93 -14.82
CA GLY A 196 8.49 -8.86 -15.57
C GLY A 196 10.01 -8.97 -15.64
N GLU A 197 10.63 -9.90 -14.93
CA GLU A 197 12.08 -10.13 -15.00
C GLU A 197 12.52 -10.62 -16.37
N MET A 198 13.60 -10.06 -16.91
CA MET A 198 14.19 -10.54 -18.15
C MET A 198 14.93 -11.85 -17.90
N VAL A 199 14.48 -12.92 -18.53
CA VAL A 199 15.09 -14.24 -18.46
C VAL A 199 15.71 -14.62 -19.79
N PRO A 200 16.80 -15.40 -19.81
CA PRO A 200 17.40 -15.88 -21.05
C PRO A 200 16.43 -16.76 -21.83
N LEU A 201 16.39 -16.60 -23.15
CA LEU A 201 15.62 -17.45 -24.04
C LEU A 201 16.22 -18.87 -24.02
N PRO A 202 15.44 -19.91 -23.68
CA PRO A 202 15.93 -21.29 -23.74
C PRO A 202 16.30 -21.68 -25.17
N ASP A 203 17.42 -22.39 -25.32
CA ASP A 203 17.92 -22.85 -26.62
C ASP A 203 16.89 -23.70 -27.37
N SER A 204 16.19 -24.59 -26.65
CA SER A 204 15.13 -25.42 -27.19
C SER A 204 13.74 -24.97 -26.72
N PRO A 205 12.72 -24.98 -27.61
CA PRO A 205 11.35 -24.77 -27.21
C PRO A 205 10.94 -25.85 -26.22
N ARG A 206 10.60 -25.46 -24.99
CA ARG A 206 10.01 -26.40 -24.03
C ARG A 206 8.58 -26.70 -24.46
N PRO A 207 8.09 -27.95 -24.45
CA PRO A 207 6.67 -28.22 -24.71
C PRO A 207 5.84 -27.36 -23.76
N GLY A 208 5.03 -26.46 -24.34
CA GLY A 208 4.15 -25.61 -23.56
C GLY A 208 3.03 -26.45 -22.99
N ALA A 209 2.99 -26.59 -21.67
CA ALA A 209 1.72 -26.86 -21.03
C ALA A 209 0.96 -25.54 -20.99
N THR A 210 -0.29 -25.53 -21.48
CA THR A 210 -1.27 -24.55 -21.00
C THR A 210 -1.17 -24.59 -19.47
N PRO A 211 -1.13 -23.44 -18.75
CA PRO A 211 -1.17 -23.45 -17.29
C PRO A 211 -2.53 -24.01 -16.84
N SER A 212 -2.76 -25.31 -16.98
CA SER A 212 -3.99 -25.98 -16.63
C SER A 212 -4.18 -25.94 -15.12
N GLU A 213 -5.44 -25.99 -14.74
CA GLU A 213 -5.92 -25.99 -13.37
C GLU A 213 -5.19 -27.05 -12.52
N GLY A 214 -4.93 -26.70 -11.26
CA GLY A 214 -4.73 -27.70 -10.21
C GLY A 214 -3.31 -27.90 -9.70
N VAL A 215 -2.25 -27.77 -10.51
CA VAL A 215 -0.88 -27.87 -9.95
C VAL A 215 -0.46 -26.49 -9.45
N ALA A 216 -0.95 -26.11 -8.27
CA ALA A 216 -0.13 -25.28 -7.39
C ALA A 216 1.19 -26.05 -7.21
N PRO A 217 2.36 -25.40 -7.22
CA PRO A 217 3.57 -26.08 -6.77
C PRO A 217 3.24 -26.67 -5.41
N THR A 218 3.27 -28.00 -5.28
CA THR A 218 3.30 -28.60 -3.95
C THR A 218 4.43 -27.92 -3.20
N GLN A 219 4.19 -27.53 -1.94
CA GLN A 219 5.27 -27.06 -1.08
C GLN A 219 6.45 -28.04 -1.25
N MET A 220 7.61 -27.52 -1.60
CA MET A 220 8.79 -28.36 -1.77
C MET A 220 9.08 -28.98 -0.41
N THR A 221 8.96 -30.29 -0.30
CA THR A 221 9.15 -31.01 0.97
C THR A 221 10.48 -31.75 1.03
N ASP A 222 11.29 -31.67 -0.03
CA ASP A 222 12.60 -32.32 -0.08
C ASP A 222 13.57 -31.61 0.89
N PRO A 223 14.06 -32.29 1.94
CA PRO A 223 15.00 -31.71 2.89
C PRO A 223 16.32 -31.25 2.25
N GLU A 224 16.84 -31.93 1.22
CA GLU A 224 18.06 -31.44 0.55
C GLU A 224 17.80 -30.10 -0.15
N GLN A 225 16.66 -29.94 -0.81
CA GLN A 225 16.31 -28.68 -1.50
C GLN A 225 15.85 -27.56 -0.56
N THR A 226 15.41 -27.88 0.66
CA THR A 226 14.90 -26.90 1.62
C THR A 226 15.88 -26.53 2.74
N GLN A 227 16.99 -27.28 2.89
CA GLN A 227 18.00 -27.04 3.92
C GLN A 227 19.32 -26.48 3.36
N HIS A 228 19.42 -26.23 2.05
CA HIS A 228 20.59 -25.67 1.40
C HIS A 228 20.32 -24.26 0.85
N GLU A 229 21.22 -23.35 1.19
CA GLU A 229 21.28 -21.99 0.65
C GLU A 229 22.54 -21.85 -0.21
N ASN A 230 22.40 -21.23 -1.38
CA ASN A 230 23.48 -20.87 -2.28
C ASN A 230 23.94 -19.45 -2.02
N LEU A 231 25.25 -19.27 -1.91
CA LEU A 231 25.88 -17.96 -1.87
C LEU A 231 25.85 -17.35 -3.27
N ASP A 232 25.12 -16.25 -3.42
CA ASP A 232 25.31 -15.35 -4.55
C ASP A 232 26.62 -14.58 -4.34
N VAL A 233 27.62 -14.93 -5.14
CA VAL A 233 28.97 -14.35 -5.07
C VAL A 233 29.01 -12.88 -5.45
N GLU A 234 28.04 -12.38 -6.22
CA GLU A 234 28.00 -10.97 -6.64
C GLU A 234 27.47 -10.07 -5.53
N THR A 235 26.47 -10.54 -4.77
CA THR A 235 25.82 -9.75 -3.71
C THR A 235 26.28 -10.13 -2.30
N GLY A 236 26.94 -11.28 -2.13
CA GLY A 236 27.35 -11.83 -0.83
C GLY A 236 26.18 -12.38 0.01
N LEU A 237 24.99 -12.48 -0.58
CA LEU A 237 23.77 -12.95 0.09
C LEU A 237 23.57 -14.46 -0.11
N TRP A 238 22.95 -15.08 0.88
CA TRP A 238 22.59 -16.48 0.83
C TRP A 238 21.11 -16.60 0.44
N TRP A 239 20.83 -17.49 -0.49
CA TRP A 239 19.53 -17.65 -1.10
C TRP A 239 19.16 -19.13 -1.18
N THR A 240 17.88 -19.47 -1.03
CA THR A 240 17.43 -20.84 -1.28
C THR A 240 17.76 -21.25 -2.71
N GLU A 241 18.41 -22.41 -2.87
CA GLU A 241 18.86 -22.93 -4.16
C GLU A 241 17.68 -23.20 -5.11
N ASP A 242 16.58 -23.71 -4.57
CA ASP A 242 15.44 -24.12 -5.36
C ASP A 242 14.15 -23.41 -4.93
N GLY A 243 13.28 -23.15 -5.91
CA GLY A 243 11.97 -22.59 -5.65
C GLY A 243 11.36 -21.93 -6.87
N TRP A 244 10.05 -21.69 -6.80
CA TRP A 244 9.37 -20.88 -7.80
C TRP A 244 9.45 -19.41 -7.41
N CYS A 245 9.71 -18.53 -8.37
CA CYS A 245 9.64 -17.09 -8.15
C CYS A 245 8.26 -16.72 -7.58
N ILE A 246 8.23 -16.23 -6.34
CA ILE A 246 6.98 -15.90 -5.63
C ILE A 246 6.14 -14.85 -6.39
N ASN A 247 6.81 -13.92 -7.08
CA ASN A 247 6.13 -12.90 -7.89
C ASN A 247 5.45 -13.53 -9.12
N CYS A 248 6.11 -14.49 -9.79
CA CYS A 248 5.48 -15.25 -10.87
C CYS A 248 4.29 -16.07 -10.37
N LEU A 249 4.39 -16.68 -9.19
CA LEU A 249 3.28 -17.43 -8.58
C LEU A 249 2.09 -16.53 -8.26
N ARG A 250 2.34 -15.35 -7.68
CA ARG A 250 1.31 -14.35 -7.40
C ARG A 250 0.60 -13.92 -8.67
N VAL A 251 1.35 -13.50 -9.70
CA VAL A 251 0.76 -13.07 -10.99
C VAL A 251 -0.07 -14.19 -11.61
N ARG A 252 0.40 -15.43 -11.57
CA ARG A 252 -0.37 -16.59 -12.04
C ARG A 252 -1.65 -16.78 -11.23
N HIS A 253 -1.58 -16.68 -9.91
CA HIS A 253 -2.74 -16.82 -9.03
C HIS A 253 -3.79 -15.75 -9.33
N ASP A 254 -3.39 -14.49 -9.45
CA ASP A 254 -4.29 -13.38 -9.76
C ASP A 254 -4.94 -13.56 -11.14
N TRP A 255 -4.17 -14.04 -12.13
CA TRP A 255 -4.69 -14.36 -13.46
C TRP A 255 -5.72 -15.49 -13.41
N LEU A 256 -5.42 -16.61 -12.74
CA LEU A 256 -6.34 -17.74 -12.58
C LEU A 256 -7.61 -17.32 -11.85
N LEU A 257 -7.49 -16.52 -10.80
CA LEU A 257 -8.65 -16.02 -10.05
C LEU A 257 -9.54 -15.14 -10.93
N LYS A 258 -8.95 -14.27 -11.76
CA LYS A 258 -9.69 -13.44 -12.71
C LYS A 258 -10.40 -14.28 -13.77
N GLU A 259 -9.71 -15.29 -14.32
CA GLU A 259 -10.26 -16.21 -15.31
C GLU A 259 -11.45 -16.98 -14.72
N ASN A 260 -11.28 -17.56 -13.53
CA ASN A 260 -12.34 -18.28 -12.82
C ASN A 260 -13.54 -17.39 -12.50
N ARG A 261 -13.30 -16.13 -12.10
CA ARG A 261 -14.37 -15.14 -11.89
C ARG A 261 -15.11 -14.82 -13.19
N THR A 262 -14.40 -14.71 -14.30
CA THR A 262 -14.98 -14.42 -15.62
C THR A 262 -15.83 -15.60 -16.09
N GLN A 263 -15.30 -16.82 -15.99
CA GLN A 263 -16.03 -18.05 -16.32
C GLN A 263 -17.28 -18.21 -15.45
N LEU A 264 -17.16 -17.98 -14.13
CA LEU A 264 -18.30 -17.99 -13.21
C LEU A 264 -19.35 -16.95 -13.61
N LEU A 265 -18.96 -15.73 -13.97
CA LEU A 265 -19.90 -14.71 -14.44
C LEU A 265 -20.63 -15.14 -15.71
N THR A 266 -19.93 -15.73 -16.68
CA THR A 266 -20.54 -16.29 -17.90
C THR A 266 -21.56 -17.37 -17.54
N GLN A 267 -21.20 -18.32 -16.67
CA GLN A 267 -22.11 -19.38 -16.22
C GLN A 267 -23.33 -18.81 -15.49
N LEU A 268 -23.17 -17.77 -14.68
CA LEU A 268 -24.28 -17.11 -14.00
C LEU A 268 -25.22 -16.40 -14.99
N LEU A 269 -24.69 -15.81 -16.07
CA LEU A 269 -25.49 -15.22 -17.14
C LEU A 269 -26.27 -16.28 -17.92
N GLU A 270 -25.63 -17.40 -18.27
CA GLU A 270 -26.28 -18.54 -18.91
C GLU A 270 -27.43 -19.08 -18.05
N VAL A 271 -27.15 -19.33 -16.77
CA VAL A 271 -28.16 -19.72 -15.77
C VAL A 271 -29.31 -18.71 -15.73
N SER A 272 -29.01 -17.39 -15.70
CA SER A 272 -30.02 -16.33 -15.69
C SER A 272 -30.95 -16.39 -16.92
N SER A 273 -30.41 -16.74 -18.09
CA SER A 273 -31.20 -16.88 -19.33
C SER A 273 -32.01 -18.17 -19.41
N ALA A 274 -31.60 -19.21 -18.67
CA ALA A 274 -32.26 -20.51 -18.67
C ALA A 274 -33.32 -20.66 -17.56
N VAL A 275 -33.44 -19.69 -16.63
CA VAL A 275 -34.31 -19.79 -15.44
C VAL A 275 -35.75 -20.15 -15.79
N ASP A 276 -36.33 -19.56 -16.83
CA ASP A 276 -37.72 -19.81 -17.23
C ASP A 276 -37.97 -21.23 -17.76
N GLN A 277 -36.89 -21.96 -18.10
CA GLN A 277 -36.93 -23.33 -18.58
C GLN A 277 -36.56 -24.35 -17.49
N MET A 278 -36.19 -23.89 -16.29
CA MET A 278 -35.79 -24.76 -15.19
C MET A 278 -37.00 -25.47 -14.56
N THR A 279 -36.77 -26.67 -14.05
CA THR A 279 -37.79 -27.35 -13.26
C THR A 279 -37.95 -26.68 -11.90
N ALA A 280 -39.11 -26.85 -11.25
CA ALA A 280 -39.34 -26.31 -9.90
C ALA A 280 -38.31 -26.81 -8.87
N ALA A 281 -37.80 -28.04 -9.04
CA ALA A 281 -36.76 -28.62 -8.20
C ALA A 281 -35.42 -27.87 -8.38
N ASP A 282 -35.01 -27.62 -9.62
CA ASP A 282 -33.75 -26.91 -9.92
C ASP A 282 -33.79 -25.45 -9.45
N VAL A 283 -34.93 -24.77 -9.63
CA VAL A 283 -35.13 -23.40 -9.13
C VAL A 283 -34.99 -23.34 -7.61
N THR A 284 -35.56 -24.31 -6.90
CA THR A 284 -35.46 -24.39 -5.42
C THR A 284 -34.01 -24.64 -4.99
N ALA A 285 -33.31 -25.59 -5.62
CA ALA A 285 -31.93 -25.90 -5.31
C ALA A 285 -30.98 -24.72 -5.58
N LEU A 286 -31.14 -24.04 -6.72
CA LEU A 286 -30.34 -22.86 -7.06
C LEU A 286 -30.56 -21.73 -6.05
N ARG A 287 -31.81 -21.47 -5.65
CA ARG A 287 -32.15 -20.45 -4.66
C ARG A 287 -31.51 -20.73 -3.30
N GLU A 288 -31.57 -21.97 -2.81
CA GLU A 288 -30.92 -22.37 -1.57
C GLU A 288 -29.39 -22.20 -1.61
N HIS A 289 -28.78 -22.50 -2.77
CA HIS A 289 -27.34 -22.33 -2.96
C HIS A 289 -26.93 -20.86 -2.94
N LEU A 290 -27.67 -20.01 -3.68
CA LEU A 290 -27.43 -18.57 -3.70
C LEU A 290 -27.64 -17.92 -2.32
N ASP A 291 -28.70 -18.30 -1.60
CA ASP A 291 -28.95 -17.80 -0.23
C ASP A 291 -27.80 -18.13 0.72
N ARG A 292 -27.19 -19.32 0.58
CA ARG A 292 -26.02 -19.71 1.38
C ARG A 292 -24.82 -18.82 1.09
N ILE A 293 -24.52 -18.56 -0.18
CA ILE A 293 -23.41 -17.70 -0.59
C ILE A 293 -23.64 -16.26 -0.10
N MET A 294 -24.84 -15.72 -0.29
CA MET A 294 -25.19 -14.35 0.07
C MET A 294 -25.18 -14.09 1.58
N ARG A 295 -25.32 -15.12 2.42
CA ARG A 295 -25.15 -15.00 3.88
C ARG A 295 -23.69 -14.86 4.30
N VAL A 296 -22.76 -15.41 3.54
CA VAL A 296 -21.32 -15.34 3.82
C VAL A 296 -20.70 -14.06 3.24
N ALA A 297 -21.29 -13.53 2.17
CA ALA A 297 -20.82 -12.32 1.49
C ALA A 297 -21.29 -10.99 2.13
N ARG A 298 -22.15 -11.04 3.15
CA ARG A 298 -22.59 -9.88 3.95
C ARG A 298 -21.77 -9.78 5.23
#